data_AF-A0A3S1BQR0-F1
#
_entry.id   AF-A0A3S1BQR0-F1
#
_cell.length_a   1.000
_cell.length_b   1.000
_cell.length_c   1.000
_cell.angle_alpha   90.00
_cell.angle_beta   90.00
_cell.angle_gamma   90.00
#
_symmetry.space_group_name_H-M   'P 1'
#
loop_
_entity.id
_entity.type
_entity.pdbx_description
1 polymer ?
#
loop_
_entity_poly.entity_id
_entity_poly.type
_entity_poly.pdbx_seq_one_letter_code
_entity_poly.pdbx_strand_id
1 'polypeptide(L)' 'MNPSSLQPLTTKELNYIADSIMNEDLLIKQSAAAAAVSQNANVQQALSQYISTHQQHLQLLTDTLKEHQALAPNQVQ' A
#
# COMPACT_ATOMS: atom_id res chain seq x y z
N MET A 1 -23.39 16.47 -13.59
CA MET A 1 -22.08 15.78 -13.72
C MET A 1 -21.01 16.78 -13.32
N ASN A 2 -20.56 16.74 -12.08
CA ASN A 2 -19.39 17.53 -11.67
C ASN A 2 -18.16 16.71 -12.02
N PRO A 3 -17.23 17.20 -12.86
CA PRO A 3 -15.92 16.59 -12.97
C PRO A 3 -15.25 16.84 -11.61
N SER A 4 -15.25 15.82 -10.74
CA SER A 4 -14.42 15.83 -9.54
C SER A 4 -13.00 16.07 -10.02
N SER A 5 -12.55 17.31 -9.86
CA SER A 5 -11.18 17.73 -10.03
C SER A 5 -10.32 16.81 -9.18
N LEU A 6 -9.71 15.80 -9.81
CA LEU A 6 -8.57 15.10 -9.28
C LEU A 6 -7.51 16.16 -9.04
N GLN A 7 -7.52 16.74 -7.84
CA GLN A 7 -6.46 17.63 -7.41
C GLN A 7 -5.16 16.81 -7.45
N PRO A 8 -4.09 17.36 -8.03
CA PRO A 8 -2.83 16.66 -8.00
C PRO A 8 -2.45 16.41 -6.54
N LEU A 9 -2.22 15.14 -6.17
CA LEU A 9 -1.59 14.74 -4.91
C LEU A 9 -0.37 15.64 -4.68
N THR A 10 -0.33 16.24 -3.50
CA THR A 10 0.77 17.07 -3.05
C THR A 10 2.00 16.19 -2.77
N THR A 11 3.19 16.79 -2.79
CA THR A 11 4.43 16.09 -2.41
C THR A 11 4.33 15.42 -1.04
N LYS A 12 3.58 16.00 -0.10
CA LYS A 12 3.34 15.42 1.22
C LYS A 12 2.52 14.12 1.15
N GLU A 13 1.49 14.10 0.31
CA GLU A 13 0.66 12.91 0.13
C GLU A 13 1.41 11.82 -0.63
N LEU A 14 2.26 12.17 -1.61
CA LEU A 14 3.15 11.22 -2.29
C LEU A 14 4.15 10.58 -1.32
N ASN A 15 4.77 11.39 -0.44
CA ASN A 15 5.66 10.87 0.59
C ASN A 15 4.91 9.97 1.57
N TYR A 16 3.69 10.36 1.97
CA TYR A 16 2.86 9.53 2.84
C TYR A 16 2.50 8.18 2.17
N ILE A 17 2.16 8.18 0.88
CA ILE A 17 1.92 6.93 0.12
C ILE A 17 3.17 6.06 0.11
N ALA A 18 4.34 6.63 -0.14
CA ALA A 18 5.61 5.89 -0.13
C ALA A 18 5.91 5.29 1.26
N ASP A 19 5.67 6.06 2.34
CA ASP A 19 5.80 5.56 3.71
C ASP A 19 4.81 4.43 4.01
N SER A 20 3.56 4.57 3.56
CA SER A 20 2.53 3.53 3.68
C SER A 20 2.90 2.25 2.94
N ILE A 21 3.50 2.32 1.74
CA ILE A 21 3.99 1.15 1.00
C ILE A 21 5.05 0.39 1.82
N MET A 22 6.00 1.11 2.41
CA MET A 22 7.03 0.49 3.27
C MET A 22 6.41 -0.17 4.51
N ASN A 23 5.40 0.45 5.10
CA ASN A 23 4.68 -0.10 6.24
C ASN A 23 3.89 -1.38 5.87
N GLU A 24 3.21 -1.39 4.73
CA GLU A 24 2.45 -2.55 4.24
C GLU A 24 3.38 -3.76 3.96
N ASP A 25 4.53 -3.53 3.31
CA ASP A 25 5.53 -4.59 3.10
C ASP A 25 6.09 -5.15 4.42
N LEU A 26 6.35 -4.27 5.39
CA LEU A 26 6.78 -4.68 6.73
C LEU A 26 5.71 -5.51 7.45
N LEU A 27 4.43 -5.13 7.36
CA LEU A 27 3.31 -5.85 7.98
C LEU A 27 3.09 -7.23 7.33
N ILE A 28 3.26 -7.35 6.02
CA ILE A 28 3.23 -8.64 5.31
C ILE A 28 4.32 -9.57 5.85
N LYS A 29 5.57 -9.08 5.95
CA LYS A 29 6.71 -9.87 6.43
C LYS A 29 6.52 -10.33 7.87
N GLN A 30 6.05 -9.45 8.75
CA GLN A 30 5.76 -9.78 10.14
C GLN A 30 4.62 -10.79 10.26
N SER A 31 3.55 -10.61 9.49
CA SER A 31 2.41 -11.53 9.49
C SER A 31 2.82 -12.92 9.01
N ALA A 32 3.66 -13.00 7.97
CA ALA A 32 4.20 -14.26 7.47
C ALA A 32 5.12 -14.94 8.49
N ALA A 33 6.02 -14.19 9.12
CA ALA A 33 6.90 -14.70 10.17
C ALA A 33 6.10 -15.21 11.38
N ALA A 34 5.11 -14.44 11.84
CA ALA A 34 4.23 -14.82 12.93
C ALA A 34 3.38 -16.07 12.60
N ALA A 35 2.89 -16.19 11.37
CA ALA A 35 2.12 -17.35 10.94
C ALA A 35 2.99 -18.60 10.89
N ALA A 36 4.24 -18.47 10.45
CA ALA A 36 5.20 -19.58 10.37
C ALA A 36 5.58 -20.14 11.75
N VAL A 37 5.64 -19.30 12.79
CA VAL A 37 6.02 -19.75 14.16
C VAL A 37 4.83 -20.03 15.07
N SER A 38 3.63 -19.60 14.69
CA SER A 38 2.41 -19.84 15.47
C SER A 38 2.03 -21.33 15.45
N GLN A 39 1.67 -21.87 16.61
CA GLN A 39 1.10 -23.22 16.73
C GLN A 39 -0.44 -23.22 16.76
N ASN A 40 -1.05 -22.04 16.74
CA ASN A 40 -2.50 -21.89 16.79
C ASN A 40 -3.06 -21.71 15.37
N ALA A 41 -3.85 -22.67 14.91
CA ALA A 41 -4.44 -22.69 13.57
C ALA A 41 -5.33 -21.46 13.28
N ASN A 42 -6.09 -20.97 14.27
CA ASN A 42 -6.93 -19.78 14.09
C ASN A 42 -6.06 -18.52 13.90
N VAL A 43 -4.94 -18.44 14.61
CA VAL A 43 -3.97 -17.34 14.45
C VAL A 43 -3.30 -17.40 13.09
N GLN A 44 -2.90 -18.59 12.63
CA GLN A 44 -2.34 -18.77 11.28
C GLN A 44 -3.32 -18.34 10.18
N GLN A 45 -4.60 -18.70 10.32
CA GLN A 45 -5.64 -18.31 9.37
C GLN A 45 -5.87 -16.79 9.37
N ALA A 46 -5.96 -16.16 10.54
CA ALA A 46 -6.11 -14.71 10.65
C ALA A 46 -4.92 -13.96 10.02
N LEU A 47 -3.69 -14.41 10.30
CA LEU A 47 -2.48 -13.82 9.71
C LEU A 47 -2.43 -14.00 8.18
N SER A 48 -2.91 -15.13 7.67
CA SER A 48 -3.02 -15.37 6.22
C SER A 48 -4.02 -14.41 5.57
N GLN A 49 -5.14 -14.11 6.24
CA GLN A 49 -6.09 -13.10 5.78
C GLN A 49 -5.47 -11.70 5.79
N TYR A 50 -4.75 -11.35 6.85
CA TYR A 50 -4.06 -10.06 6.94
C TYR A 50 -3.01 -9.89 5.85
N ILE A 51 -2.21 -10.93 5.54
CA ILE A 51 -1.28 -10.89 4.42
C ILE A 51 -2.00 -10.53 3.11
N SER A 52 -3.13 -11.19 2.84
CA SER A 52 -3.92 -10.92 1.62
C SER A 52 -4.43 -9.48 1.59
N THR A 53 -4.92 -8.95 2.72
CA THR A 53 -5.40 -7.57 2.81
C THR A 53 -4.27 -6.56 2.59
N HIS A 54 -3.12 -6.77 3.24
CA HIS A 54 -1.95 -5.90 3.08
C HIS A 54 -1.41 -5.91 1.63
N GLN A 55 -1.47 -7.06 0.95
CA GLN A 55 -1.13 -7.15 -0.48
C GLN A 55 -2.08 -6.33 -1.36
N GLN A 56 -3.38 -6.34 -1.05
CA GLN A 56 -4.37 -5.51 -1.75
C GLN A 56 -4.11 -4.02 -1.52
N HIS A 57 -3.79 -3.61 -0.29
CA HIS A 57 -3.42 -2.22 0.01
C HIS A 57 -2.14 -1.80 -0.73
N LEU A 58 -1.12 -2.65 -0.72
CA LEU A 58 0.14 -2.39 -1.40
C LEU A 58 -0.07 -2.17 -2.91
N GLN A 59 -0.92 -3.00 -3.53
CA GLN A 59 -1.30 -2.86 -4.93
C GLN A 59 -2.01 -1.51 -5.17
N LEU A 60 -3.01 -1.17 -4.36
CA LEU A 60 -3.74 0.09 -4.46
C LEU A 60 -2.82 1.32 -4.34
N LEU A 61 -1.93 1.34 -3.34
CA LEU A 61 -0.98 2.43 -3.10
C LEU A 61 0.01 2.56 -4.27
N THR A 62 0.49 1.42 -4.78
CA THR A 62 1.40 1.37 -5.93
C THR A 62 0.73 1.88 -7.19
N ASP A 63 -0.52 1.50 -7.45
CA ASP A 63 -1.28 1.95 -8.61
C ASP A 63 -1.59 3.44 -8.53
N THR A 64 -1.98 3.93 -7.34
CA THR A 64 -2.17 5.36 -7.09
C THR A 64 -0.90 6.16 -7.39
N LEU A 65 0.27 5.66 -6.97
CA LEU A 65 1.55 6.32 -7.23
C LEU A 65 1.94 6.31 -8.71
N LYS A 66 1.63 5.23 -9.43
CA LYS A 66 1.87 5.12 -10.88
C LYS A 66 0.96 6.04 -11.69
N GLU A 67 -0.33 6.10 -11.35
CA GLU A 67 -1.29 7.03 -11.97
C GLU A 67 -0.82 8.47 -11.81
N HIS A 68 -0.27 8.82 -10.64
CA HIS A 68 0.28 10.15 -10.41
C HIS A 68 1.59 10.42 -11.14
N GLN A 69 2.47 9.43 -11.25
CA GLN A 69 3.69 9.54 -12.05
C GLN A 69 3.38 9.81 -13.53
N ALA A 70 2.33 9.18 -14.06
CA ALA A 70 1.89 9.40 -15.44
C ALA A 70 1.26 10.80 -15.66
N LEU A 71 0.69 11.40 -14.61
CA LEU A 71 0.09 12.74 -14.62
C LEU A 71 1.09 13.86 -14.29
N ALA A 72 2.31 13.54 -13.87
CA ALA A 72 3.40 14.48 -13.70
C ALA A 72 4.25 14.53 -14.99
N PRO A 73 3.86 15.30 -16.03
CA PRO A 73 4.75 15.54 -17.15
C PRO A 73 5.98 16.24 -16.59
N ASN A 74 7.16 15.63 -16.74
CA ASN A 74 8.46 16.27 -16.59
C ASN A 74 8.47 17.44 -15.58
N GLN A 75 8.55 17.18 -14.28
CA GLN A 75 9.14 18.18 -13.38
C GLN A 75 10.64 18.23 -13.64
N VAL A 76 10.98 18.75 -14.83
CA VAL A 76 12.26 19.37 -15.13
C VAL A 76 11.99 20.86 -14.98
N GLN A 77 12.22 21.38 -13.79
CA GLN A 77 12.57 22.78 -13.55
C GLN A 77 13.20 22.94 -12.17
#